data_AF-A0A918H557-F1
#
_entry.id   AF-A0A918H557-F1
#
_cell.length_a   1.000
_cell.length_b   1.000
_cell.length_c   1.000
_cell.angle_alpha   90.00
_cell.angle_beta   90.00
_cell.angle_gamma   90.00
#
_symmetry.space_group_name_H-M   'P 1'
#
loop_
_entity.id
_entity.type
_entity.pdbx_description
1 polymer ?
#
loop_
_entity_poly.entity_id
_entity_poly.type
_entity_poly.pdbx_seq_one_letter_code
_entity_poly.pdbx_strand_id
1 'polypeptide(L)'
;MGGEPGYYWSYQALGEDASSAMWNVVTDPSLLVRAAFDVPTKALLLLWVFGTLLFLPLRSATALCALPLLAERLLSSNGNHWTAARHYDAFLWPIVLTAAIEVTARMRFHIPTGRRRPFPPTTRLAAGLALAASLVIALVPLTDPARHESIANGKALGKAVSVIPPGASVEADNHAVPRLTAKTNVVMLDGTPRGMEYVILSTKERAFPFQDVEEQKRRAEILTEHGYRTIWSEDGVLVLRRVSKTAIPGEAVPDRNSTPVKEVAPPYVGRSLFKG
;
A
#
# COMPACT_ATOMS: atom_id res chain seq x y z
N MET A 1 -6.72 24.76 -4.10
CA MET A 1 -6.24 23.43 -4.52
C MET A 1 -7.32 22.44 -4.13
N GLY A 2 -8.30 22.24 -5.00
CA GLY A 2 -9.33 21.21 -4.84
C GLY A 2 -8.98 20.07 -5.78
N GLY A 3 -8.96 18.84 -5.28
CA GLY A 3 -8.78 17.66 -6.13
C GLY A 3 -9.90 17.52 -7.15
N GLU A 4 -9.66 16.77 -8.20
CA GLU A 4 -10.68 16.44 -9.19
C GLU A 4 -11.80 15.58 -8.54
N PRO A 5 -13.08 15.96 -8.69
CA PRO A 5 -14.19 15.16 -8.18
C PRO A 5 -14.11 13.71 -8.65
N GLY A 6 -14.26 12.76 -7.73
CA GLY A 6 -14.21 11.33 -8.07
C GLY A 6 -12.81 10.74 -8.24
N TYR A 7 -11.73 11.54 -8.14
CA TYR A 7 -10.35 11.02 -8.23
C TYR A 7 -10.10 9.85 -7.25
N TYR A 8 -10.55 10.01 -6.00
CA TYR A 8 -10.41 9.00 -4.94
C TYR A 8 -11.58 8.00 -4.85
N TRP A 9 -12.55 8.06 -5.77
CA TRP A 9 -13.66 7.11 -5.77
C TRP A 9 -13.15 5.70 -6.09
N SER A 10 -13.33 4.79 -5.13
CA SER A 10 -12.80 3.42 -5.15
C SER A 10 -13.87 2.38 -4.80
N TYR A 11 -15.15 2.70 -4.99
CA TYR A 11 -16.30 1.85 -4.63
C TYR A 11 -17.19 1.57 -5.86
N GLN A 12 -16.56 1.31 -6.99
CA GLN A 12 -17.22 1.08 -8.28
C GLN A 12 -18.23 -0.07 -8.23
N ALA A 13 -17.99 -1.06 -7.37
CA ALA A 13 -18.94 -2.15 -7.13
C ALA A 13 -20.27 -1.69 -6.50
N LEU A 14 -20.29 -0.53 -5.82
CA LEU A 14 -21.49 0.03 -5.20
C LEU A 14 -22.18 1.05 -6.11
N GLY A 15 -21.42 1.81 -6.90
CA GLY A 15 -21.93 2.83 -7.82
C GLY A 15 -20.80 3.62 -8.49
N GLU A 16 -21.15 4.44 -9.48
CA GLU A 16 -20.20 5.30 -10.19
C GLU A 16 -19.72 6.48 -9.32
N ASP A 17 -20.54 6.86 -8.34
CA ASP A 17 -20.29 7.94 -7.38
C ASP A 17 -21.00 7.69 -6.04
N ALA A 18 -20.85 8.61 -5.09
CA ALA A 18 -21.42 8.48 -3.76
C ALA A 18 -22.96 8.42 -3.75
N SER A 19 -23.62 9.20 -4.61
CA SER A 19 -25.09 9.25 -4.68
C SER A 19 -25.69 7.97 -5.25
N SER A 20 -25.13 7.47 -6.35
CA SER A 20 -25.53 6.22 -6.97
C SER A 20 -25.24 5.04 -6.04
N ALA A 21 -24.10 5.03 -5.35
CA ALA A 21 -23.80 4.02 -4.35
C ALA A 21 -24.81 3.99 -3.20
N MET A 22 -25.18 5.16 -2.66
CA MET A 22 -26.19 5.25 -1.62
C MET A 22 -27.55 4.74 -2.10
N TRP A 23 -27.98 5.14 -3.30
CA TRP A 23 -29.23 4.67 -3.88
C TRP A 23 -29.23 3.15 -4.08
N ASN A 24 -28.18 2.62 -4.70
CA ASN A 24 -28.03 1.19 -4.96
C ASN A 24 -28.04 0.35 -3.68
N VAL A 25 -27.37 0.80 -2.62
CA VAL A 25 -27.35 0.11 -1.32
C VAL A 25 -28.72 0.12 -0.65
N VAL A 26 -29.50 1.21 -0.78
CA VAL A 26 -30.87 1.27 -0.26
C VAL A 26 -31.81 0.35 -1.04
N THR A 27 -31.66 0.26 -2.37
CA THR A 27 -32.52 -0.57 -3.22
C THR A 27 -32.14 -2.05 -3.22
N ASP A 28 -30.84 -2.37 -3.11
CA ASP A 28 -30.31 -3.73 -3.04
C ASP A 28 -29.23 -3.83 -1.94
N PRO A 29 -29.61 -4.02 -0.67
CA PRO A 29 -28.66 -4.16 0.43
C PRO A 29 -27.70 -5.36 0.28
N SER A 30 -28.06 -6.36 -0.53
CA SER A 30 -27.20 -7.52 -0.78
C SER A 30 -25.92 -7.14 -1.53
N LEU A 31 -25.90 -5.98 -2.19
CA LEU A 31 -24.74 -5.41 -2.86
C LEU A 31 -23.55 -5.23 -1.91
N LEU A 32 -23.79 -4.87 -0.65
CA LEU A 32 -22.71 -4.74 0.36
C LEU A 32 -22.01 -6.08 0.60
N VAL A 33 -22.78 -7.17 0.70
CA VAL A 33 -22.22 -8.51 0.93
C VAL A 33 -21.48 -9.00 -0.32
N ARG A 34 -22.05 -8.78 -1.51
CA ARG A 34 -21.40 -9.12 -2.78
C ARG A 34 -20.09 -8.36 -2.95
N ALA A 35 -20.07 -7.05 -2.69
CA ALA A 35 -18.87 -6.22 -2.78
C ALA A 35 -17.82 -6.61 -1.73
N ALA A 36 -18.23 -6.96 -0.51
CA ALA A 36 -17.30 -7.37 0.56
C ALA A 36 -16.62 -8.72 0.31
N PHE A 37 -17.20 -9.59 -0.52
CA PHE A 37 -16.74 -10.96 -0.77
C PHE A 37 -16.63 -11.30 -2.27
N ASP A 38 -16.45 -10.29 -3.12
CA ASP A 38 -16.26 -10.45 -4.57
C ASP A 38 -14.97 -11.19 -4.94
N VAL A 39 -13.93 -11.06 -4.10
CA VAL A 39 -12.65 -11.75 -4.25
C VAL A 39 -12.28 -12.57 -3.01
N PRO A 40 -11.69 -13.77 -3.17
CA PRO A 40 -11.31 -14.63 -2.04
C PRO A 40 -10.35 -13.97 -1.04
N THR A 41 -9.49 -13.06 -1.51
CA THR A 41 -8.51 -12.36 -0.66
C THR A 41 -9.16 -11.50 0.42
N LYS A 42 -10.36 -10.96 0.19
CA LYS A 42 -11.10 -10.19 1.21
C LYS A 42 -11.57 -11.06 2.37
N ALA A 43 -12.00 -12.30 2.08
CA ALA A 43 -12.29 -13.29 3.12
C ALA A 43 -11.01 -13.70 3.86
N LEU A 44 -9.90 -13.85 3.13
CA LEU A 44 -8.59 -14.17 3.72
C LEU A 44 -8.09 -13.05 4.63
N LEU A 45 -8.35 -11.78 4.31
CA LEU A 45 -8.07 -10.63 5.18
C LEU A 45 -8.81 -10.76 6.51
N LEU A 46 -10.09 -11.10 6.49
CA LEU A 46 -10.87 -11.32 7.73
C LEU A 46 -10.31 -12.49 8.55
N LEU A 47 -9.95 -13.59 7.88
CA LEU A 47 -9.31 -14.73 8.53
C LEU A 47 -7.95 -14.37 9.12
N TRP A 48 -7.18 -13.52 8.46
CA TRP A 48 -5.90 -13.02 8.93
C TRP A 48 -6.05 -12.15 10.19
N VAL A 49 -6.96 -11.18 10.15
CA VAL A 49 -7.19 -10.24 11.27
C VAL A 49 -7.79 -10.93 12.49
N PHE A 50 -8.78 -11.80 12.30
CA PHE A 50 -9.52 -12.42 13.41
C PHE A 50 -9.04 -13.84 13.75
N GLY A 51 -8.65 -14.63 12.76
CA GLY A 51 -8.25 -16.03 12.94
C GLY A 51 -6.94 -16.18 13.72
N THR A 52 -5.98 -15.26 13.54
CA THR A 52 -4.75 -15.21 14.35
C THR A 52 -5.02 -14.99 15.85
N LEU A 53 -6.17 -14.39 16.17
CA LEU A 53 -6.67 -14.18 17.54
C LEU A 53 -7.78 -15.17 17.93
N LEU A 54 -7.89 -16.31 17.24
CA LEU A 54 -8.89 -17.36 17.48
C LEU A 54 -10.33 -16.84 17.50
N PHE A 55 -10.60 -15.77 16.75
CA PHE A 55 -11.89 -15.09 16.72
C PHE A 55 -12.37 -14.55 18.09
N LEU A 56 -11.49 -14.47 19.09
CA LEU A 56 -11.78 -13.86 20.39
C LEU A 56 -12.32 -12.43 20.26
N PRO A 57 -11.76 -11.54 19.39
CA PRO A 57 -12.25 -10.17 19.27
C PRO A 57 -13.76 -10.07 19.01
N LEU A 58 -14.33 -11.00 18.24
CA LEU A 58 -15.76 -10.98 17.86
C LEU A 58 -16.72 -11.12 19.05
N ARG A 59 -16.21 -11.47 20.25
CA ARG A 59 -16.99 -11.57 21.48
C ARG A 59 -16.94 -10.31 22.35
N SER A 60 -16.31 -9.23 21.87
CA SER A 60 -16.33 -7.91 22.51
C SER A 60 -17.01 -6.87 21.61
N ALA A 61 -17.78 -5.98 22.22
CA ALA A 61 -18.37 -4.82 21.54
C ALA A 61 -17.29 -3.87 20.97
N THR A 62 -16.08 -3.88 21.53
CA THR A 62 -14.93 -3.11 21.04
C THR A 62 -14.57 -3.48 19.60
N ALA A 63 -14.86 -4.71 19.14
CA ALA A 63 -14.66 -5.09 17.74
C ALA A 63 -15.56 -4.29 16.76
N LEU A 64 -16.69 -3.73 17.21
CA LEU A 64 -17.55 -2.88 16.38
C LEU A 64 -16.84 -1.59 15.95
N CYS A 65 -15.87 -1.11 16.74
CA CYS A 65 -15.06 0.05 16.38
C CYS A 65 -14.20 -0.19 15.13
N ALA A 66 -13.93 -1.45 14.77
CA ALA A 66 -13.21 -1.81 13.56
C ALA A 66 -14.10 -1.80 12.29
N LEU A 67 -15.42 -1.73 12.43
CA LEU A 67 -16.35 -1.83 11.30
C LEU A 67 -16.13 -0.75 10.22
N PRO A 68 -15.95 0.55 10.53
CA PRO A 68 -15.72 1.55 9.49
C PRO A 68 -14.44 1.27 8.69
N LEU A 69 -13.36 0.89 9.39
CA LEU A 69 -12.06 0.57 8.78
C LEU A 69 -12.12 -0.71 7.94
N LEU A 70 -12.88 -1.72 8.38
CA LEU A 70 -13.10 -2.93 7.60
C LEU A 70 -14.00 -2.68 6.39
N ALA A 71 -15.07 -1.89 6.56
CA ALA A 71 -16.00 -1.55 5.48
C ALA A 71 -15.31 -0.78 4.36
N GLU A 72 -14.49 0.22 4.69
CA GLU A 72 -13.67 0.96 3.72
C GLU A 72 -12.86 0.02 2.83
N ARG A 73 -12.26 -1.02 3.43
CA ARG A 73 -11.36 -1.94 2.74
C ARG A 73 -12.10 -3.01 1.96
N LEU A 74 -13.12 -3.63 2.57
CA LEU A 74 -13.88 -4.73 1.98
C LEU A 74 -14.79 -4.25 0.85
N LEU A 75 -15.35 -3.04 0.95
CA LEU A 75 -16.24 -2.51 -0.08
C LEU A 75 -15.48 -1.87 -1.24
N SER A 76 -14.18 -1.63 -1.08
CA SER A 76 -13.38 -1.03 -2.14
C SER A 76 -13.17 -1.99 -3.31
N SER A 77 -13.01 -1.40 -4.50
CA SER A 77 -12.56 -2.05 -5.74
C SER A 77 -11.05 -1.87 -5.98
N ASN A 78 -10.32 -1.11 -5.14
CA ASN A 78 -8.88 -0.94 -5.25
C ASN A 78 -8.12 -2.03 -4.47
N GLY A 79 -7.42 -2.91 -5.20
CA GLY A 79 -6.66 -4.04 -4.65
C GLY A 79 -5.64 -3.68 -3.56
N ASN A 80 -5.15 -2.45 -3.54
CA ASN A 80 -4.24 -1.97 -2.50
C ASN A 80 -4.92 -1.89 -1.11
N HIS A 81 -6.24 -1.75 -1.04
CA HIS A 81 -6.95 -1.52 0.24
C HIS A 81 -7.09 -2.79 1.08
N TRP A 82 -7.23 -3.98 0.51
CA TRP A 82 -7.45 -5.22 1.30
C TRP A 82 -6.25 -6.17 1.38
N THR A 83 -5.10 -5.81 0.81
CA THR A 83 -3.86 -6.57 1.00
C THR A 83 -3.20 -6.24 2.35
N ALA A 84 -2.67 -7.26 3.04
CA ALA A 84 -1.88 -7.10 4.26
C ALA A 84 -0.43 -6.67 3.96
N ALA A 85 -0.02 -6.65 2.68
CA ALA A 85 1.26 -6.09 2.27
C ALA A 85 1.30 -4.55 2.36
N ARG A 86 0.15 -3.90 2.56
CA ARG A 86 0.03 -2.45 2.76
C ARG A 86 -0.28 -2.15 4.24
N HIS A 87 -0.02 -0.91 4.64
CA HIS A 87 -0.08 -0.49 6.04
C HIS A 87 -1.50 -0.35 6.61
N TYR A 88 -2.56 -0.56 5.82
CA TYR A 88 -3.95 -0.39 6.25
C TYR A 88 -4.34 -1.31 7.43
N ASP A 89 -3.67 -2.45 7.59
CA ASP A 89 -3.85 -3.35 8.74
C ASP A 89 -3.45 -2.70 10.07
N ALA A 90 -2.51 -1.75 10.06
CA ALA A 90 -1.92 -1.19 11.28
C ALA A 90 -2.96 -0.52 12.19
N PHE A 91 -4.02 0.06 11.61
CA PHE A 91 -5.09 0.73 12.35
C PHE A 91 -6.11 -0.23 12.96
N LEU A 92 -6.22 -1.46 12.44
CA LEU A 92 -7.14 -2.47 12.95
C LEU A 92 -6.57 -3.14 14.22
N TRP A 93 -5.26 -3.38 14.26
CA TRP A 93 -4.60 -4.15 15.31
C TRP A 93 -4.87 -3.64 16.73
N PRO A 94 -4.77 -2.34 17.06
CA PRO A 94 -5.08 -1.83 18.39
C PRO A 94 -6.50 -2.20 18.86
N ILE A 95 -7.48 -2.15 17.95
CA ILE A 95 -8.89 -2.44 18.24
C ILE A 95 -9.07 -3.94 18.49
N VAL A 96 -8.61 -4.79 17.56
CA VAL A 96 -8.83 -6.25 17.66
C VAL A 96 -8.04 -6.87 18.81
N LEU A 97 -6.83 -6.38 19.11
CA LEU A 97 -6.05 -6.82 20.26
C LEU A 97 -6.74 -6.46 21.57
N THR A 98 -7.24 -5.22 21.69
CA THR A 98 -8.00 -4.79 22.89
C THR A 98 -9.23 -5.66 23.10
N ALA A 99 -10.01 -5.88 22.04
CA ALA A 99 -11.18 -6.76 22.05
C ALA A 99 -10.83 -8.21 22.47
N ALA A 100 -9.72 -8.77 21.96
CA ALA A 100 -9.25 -10.10 22.37
C ALA A 100 -8.83 -10.15 23.85
N ILE A 101 -8.15 -9.11 24.35
CA ILE A 101 -7.73 -9.01 25.76
C ILE A 101 -8.95 -8.95 26.68
N GLU A 102 -9.96 -8.14 26.35
CA GLU A 102 -11.20 -8.06 27.13
C GLU A 102 -11.89 -9.42 27.26
N VAL A 103 -12.03 -10.15 26.15
CA VAL A 103 -12.69 -11.46 26.13
C VAL A 103 -11.89 -12.46 26.93
N THR A 104 -10.57 -12.49 26.76
CA THR A 104 -9.67 -13.34 27.54
C THR A 104 -9.75 -13.03 29.04
N ALA A 105 -9.83 -11.75 29.41
CA ALA A 105 -10.01 -11.31 30.79
C ALA A 105 -11.34 -11.79 31.37
N ARG A 106 -12.47 -11.59 30.66
CA ARG A 106 -13.81 -12.06 31.09
C ARG A 106 -13.82 -13.58 31.31
N MET A 107 -13.20 -14.35 30.41
CA MET A 107 -13.07 -15.81 30.55
C MET A 107 -12.30 -16.22 31.80
N ARG A 108 -11.34 -15.42 32.26
CA ARG A 108 -10.55 -15.67 33.47
C ARG A 108 -11.27 -15.25 34.76
N PHE A 109 -12.00 -14.14 34.73
CA PHE A 109 -12.63 -13.53 35.91
C PHE A 109 -14.03 -14.08 36.23
N HIS A 110 -14.73 -14.72 35.27
CA HIS A 110 -16.01 -15.39 35.53
C HIS A 110 -15.87 -16.81 36.11
N ILE A 111 -14.64 -17.25 36.44
CA ILE A 111 -14.38 -18.54 37.11
C ILE A 111 -14.45 -18.29 38.63
N PRO A 112 -15.34 -18.99 39.38
CA PRO A 112 -15.52 -18.79 40.81
C PRO A 112 -14.18 -18.81 41.57
N THR A 113 -13.96 -17.77 42.37
CA THR A 113 -12.76 -17.52 43.16
C THR A 113 -12.47 -18.68 44.11
N GLY A 114 -11.39 -19.42 43.85
CA GLY A 114 -10.90 -20.49 44.72
C GLY A 114 -9.86 -21.40 44.06
N ARG A 115 -9.90 -21.54 42.73
CA ARG A 115 -8.86 -22.24 41.96
C ARG A 115 -8.65 -21.51 40.64
N ARG A 116 -7.49 -20.85 40.48
CA ARG A 116 -6.99 -20.44 39.16
C ARG A 116 -6.75 -21.70 38.33
N ARG A 117 -7.81 -22.26 37.73
CA ARG A 117 -7.67 -23.41 36.84
C ARG A 117 -6.91 -22.94 35.61
N PRO A 118 -5.84 -23.64 35.20
CA PRO A 118 -5.19 -23.34 33.93
C PRO A 118 -6.23 -23.46 32.80
N PHE A 119 -6.04 -22.72 31.72
CA PHE A 119 -6.84 -22.91 30.51
C PHE A 119 -6.85 -24.40 30.12
N PRO A 120 -7.99 -24.93 29.65
CA PRO A 120 -8.08 -26.33 29.28
C PRO A 120 -7.01 -26.64 28.21
N PRO A 121 -6.48 -27.88 28.17
CA PRO A 121 -5.40 -28.25 27.27
C PRO A 121 -5.74 -27.94 25.80
N THR A 122 -7.01 -28.05 25.42
CA THR A 122 -7.52 -27.68 24.09
C THR A 122 -7.33 -26.19 23.77
N THR A 123 -7.63 -25.28 24.69
CA THR A 123 -7.40 -23.83 24.50
C THR A 123 -5.90 -23.51 24.42
N ARG A 124 -5.07 -24.16 25.25
CA ARG A 124 -3.61 -23.97 25.18
C ARG A 124 -3.04 -24.49 23.86
N LEU A 125 -3.52 -25.64 23.39
CA LEU A 125 -3.14 -26.19 22.09
C LEU A 125 -3.58 -25.26 20.95
N ALA A 126 -4.83 -24.78 20.97
CA ALA A 126 -5.33 -23.85 19.95
C ALA A 126 -4.52 -22.53 19.93
N ALA A 127 -4.20 -21.97 21.09
CA ALA A 127 -3.34 -20.79 21.19
C ALA A 127 -1.92 -21.06 20.68
N GLY A 128 -1.35 -22.22 21.02
CA GLY A 128 -0.05 -22.65 20.51
C GLY A 128 -0.03 -22.81 18.99
N LEU A 129 -1.07 -23.42 18.42
CA LEU A 129 -1.23 -23.58 16.97
C LEU A 129 -1.43 -22.23 16.26
N ALA A 130 -2.24 -21.33 16.83
CA ALA A 130 -2.43 -19.99 16.28
C ALA A 130 -1.13 -19.17 16.30
N LEU A 131 -0.36 -19.25 17.39
CA LEU A 131 0.95 -18.61 17.48
C LEU A 131 1.92 -19.21 16.46
N ALA A 132 1.98 -20.54 16.35
CA ALA A 132 2.83 -21.22 15.38
C ALA A 132 2.46 -20.84 13.93
N ALA A 133 1.16 -20.81 13.60
CA ALA A 133 0.68 -20.37 12.28
C ALA A 133 1.04 -18.90 12.02
N SER A 134 0.86 -18.02 13.01
CA SER A 134 1.22 -16.59 12.89
C SER A 134 2.73 -16.41 12.65
N LEU A 135 3.56 -17.17 13.35
CA LEU A 135 5.02 -17.17 13.14
C LEU A 135 5.38 -17.67 11.74
N VAL A 136 4.77 -18.76 11.27
CA VAL A 136 5.00 -19.26 9.91
C VAL A 136 4.61 -18.20 8.88
N ILE A 137 3.44 -17.57 9.01
CA ILE A 137 2.98 -16.52 8.10
C ILE A 137 3.91 -15.29 8.13
N ALA A 138 4.45 -14.93 9.30
CA ALA A 138 5.39 -13.82 9.44
C ALA A 138 6.79 -14.14 8.84
N LEU A 139 7.21 -15.40 8.88
CA LEU A 139 8.56 -15.82 8.47
C LEU A 139 8.65 -16.27 7.01
N VAL A 140 7.61 -16.88 6.44
CA VAL A 140 7.57 -17.31 5.02
C VAL A 140 7.98 -16.18 4.06
N PRO A 141 7.55 -14.93 4.26
CA PRO A 141 7.96 -13.88 3.35
C PRO A 141 9.44 -13.53 3.39
N LEU A 142 10.16 -13.88 4.47
CA LEU A 142 11.62 -13.71 4.55
C LEU A 142 12.37 -14.66 3.62
N THR A 143 11.72 -15.68 3.06
CA THR A 143 12.35 -16.58 2.08
C THR A 143 12.11 -16.13 0.64
N ASP A 144 11.38 -15.04 0.39
CA ASP A 144 11.07 -14.55 -0.95
C ASP A 144 12.25 -13.71 -1.51
N PRO A 145 12.93 -14.14 -2.58
CA PRO A 145 14.02 -13.39 -3.18
C PRO A 145 13.60 -12.00 -3.67
N ALA A 146 12.35 -11.85 -4.15
CA ALA A 146 11.85 -10.57 -4.65
C ALA A 146 11.84 -9.48 -3.57
N ARG A 147 11.65 -9.87 -2.29
CA ARG A 147 11.73 -8.92 -1.17
C ARG A 147 13.15 -8.44 -0.91
N HIS A 148 14.15 -9.29 -1.12
CA HIS A 148 15.55 -8.89 -0.98
C HIS A 148 15.96 -7.90 -2.06
N GLU A 149 15.50 -8.11 -3.30
CA GLU A 149 15.72 -7.18 -4.40
C GLU A 149 15.08 -5.80 -4.14
N SER A 150 13.84 -5.75 -3.65
CA SER A 150 13.18 -4.49 -3.27
C SER A 150 13.91 -3.77 -2.12
N ILE A 151 14.45 -4.51 -1.13
CA ILE A 151 15.30 -3.93 -0.08
C ILE A 151 16.58 -3.32 -0.66
N ALA A 152 17.24 -4.01 -1.60
CA ALA A 152 18.43 -3.50 -2.27
C ALA A 152 18.10 -2.23 -3.07
N ASN A 153 17.00 -2.25 -3.83
CA ASN A 153 16.50 -1.09 -4.57
C ASN A 153 16.24 0.13 -3.65
N GLY A 154 15.53 -0.07 -2.54
CA GLY A 154 15.26 0.99 -1.57
C GLY A 154 16.51 1.56 -0.88
N LYS A 155 17.55 0.74 -0.69
CA LYS A 155 18.87 1.20 -0.23
C LYS A 155 19.57 2.03 -1.30
N ALA A 156 19.58 1.56 -2.55
CA ALA A 156 20.15 2.28 -3.68
C ALA A 156 19.45 3.63 -3.92
N LEU A 157 18.11 3.69 -3.86
CA LEU A 157 17.34 4.95 -3.87
C LEU A 157 17.76 5.89 -2.74
N GLY A 158 18.03 5.35 -1.54
CA GLY A 158 18.54 6.15 -0.42
C GLY A 158 19.92 6.77 -0.70
N LYS A 159 20.82 6.02 -1.33
CA LYS A 159 22.12 6.53 -1.77
C LYS A 159 21.98 7.53 -2.92
N ALA A 160 21.11 7.27 -3.90
CA ALA A 160 20.84 8.18 -5.01
C ALA A 160 20.42 9.58 -4.49
N VAL A 161 19.57 9.61 -3.46
CA VAL A 161 19.12 10.87 -2.84
C VAL A 161 20.27 11.66 -2.22
N SER A 162 21.33 11.02 -1.70
CA SER A 162 22.46 11.74 -1.10
C SER A 162 23.35 12.44 -2.12
N VAL A 163 23.32 12.00 -3.39
CA VAL A 163 24.05 12.62 -4.51
C VAL A 163 23.44 13.97 -4.91
N ILE A 164 22.15 14.20 -4.62
CA ILE A 164 21.44 15.42 -5.01
C ILE A 164 21.78 16.59 -4.09
N PRO A 165 22.25 17.73 -4.63
CA PRO A 165 22.56 18.91 -3.83
C PRO A 165 21.28 19.59 -3.28
N PRO A 166 21.36 20.25 -2.11
CA PRO A 166 20.26 21.07 -1.60
C PRO A 166 19.87 22.18 -2.59
N GLY A 167 18.57 22.52 -2.64
CA GLY A 167 18.01 23.54 -3.52
C GLY A 167 17.80 23.12 -4.98
N ALA A 168 18.30 21.95 -5.39
CA ALA A 168 18.14 21.46 -6.76
C ALA A 168 16.67 21.19 -7.13
N SER A 169 16.36 21.27 -8.43
CA SER A 169 15.09 20.81 -8.97
C SER A 169 15.20 19.35 -9.43
N VAL A 170 14.24 18.51 -9.00
CA VAL A 170 14.36 17.06 -9.13
C VAL A 170 13.04 16.43 -9.57
N GLU A 171 13.06 15.63 -10.64
CA GLU A 171 12.03 14.63 -10.90
C GLU A 171 12.45 13.32 -10.23
N ALA A 172 11.63 12.76 -9.33
CA ALA A 172 12.04 11.58 -8.57
C ALA A 172 10.98 10.49 -8.55
N ASP A 173 11.44 9.24 -8.59
CA ASP A 173 10.69 8.05 -8.24
C ASP A 173 9.85 8.26 -6.96
N ASN A 174 8.61 7.77 -6.95
CA ASN A 174 7.68 7.90 -5.83
C ASN A 174 8.30 7.50 -4.49
N HIS A 175 9.17 6.49 -4.46
CA HIS A 175 9.84 6.02 -3.23
C HIS A 175 10.99 6.95 -2.77
N ALA A 176 11.52 7.80 -3.65
CA ALA A 176 12.58 8.76 -3.33
C ALA A 176 12.03 10.14 -2.93
N VAL A 177 10.85 10.55 -3.44
CA VAL A 177 10.25 11.87 -3.20
C VAL A 177 10.24 12.26 -1.71
N PRO A 178 9.76 11.43 -0.76
CA PRO A 178 9.68 11.84 0.65
C PRO A 178 11.02 12.21 1.29
N ARG A 179 12.13 11.68 0.77
CA ARG A 179 13.49 11.97 1.28
C ARG A 179 14.08 13.25 0.68
N LEU A 180 13.43 13.82 -0.34
CA LEU A 180 13.89 14.97 -1.10
C LEU A 180 13.10 16.26 -0.76
N THR A 181 11.86 16.13 -0.29
CA THR A 181 10.96 17.26 -0.01
C THR A 181 11.54 18.31 0.94
N ALA A 182 12.34 17.89 1.91
CA ALA A 182 12.93 18.79 2.90
C ALA A 182 14.11 19.63 2.37
N LYS A 183 14.72 19.23 1.25
CA LYS A 183 15.97 19.85 0.77
C LYS A 183 15.97 20.29 -0.69
N THR A 184 14.97 19.90 -1.49
CA THR A 184 14.95 20.14 -2.95
C THR A 184 13.56 20.56 -3.42
N ASN A 185 13.50 21.18 -4.59
CA ASN A 185 12.24 21.35 -5.32
C ASN A 185 11.94 20.05 -6.09
N VAL A 186 11.41 19.06 -5.38
CA VAL A 186 11.12 17.74 -5.93
C VAL A 186 9.69 17.62 -6.44
N VAL A 187 9.55 16.97 -7.58
CA VAL A 187 8.28 16.57 -8.17
C VAL A 187 8.32 15.08 -8.49
N MET A 188 7.20 14.39 -8.35
CA MET A 188 7.12 12.96 -8.59
C MET A 188 7.27 12.67 -10.08
N LEU A 189 8.24 11.84 -10.47
CA LEU A 189 8.45 11.41 -11.84
C LEU A 189 7.19 10.72 -12.37
N ASP A 190 6.75 11.09 -13.57
CA ASP A 190 5.62 10.49 -14.28
C ASP A 190 5.91 10.39 -15.78
N GLY A 191 4.88 10.05 -16.57
CA GLY A 191 4.99 9.92 -18.03
C GLY A 191 5.31 11.23 -18.76
N THR A 192 5.21 12.39 -18.11
CA THR A 192 5.43 13.70 -18.70
C THR A 192 6.75 14.31 -18.21
N PRO A 193 7.74 14.50 -19.10
CA PRO A 193 8.97 15.19 -18.73
C PRO A 193 8.74 16.61 -18.23
N ARG A 194 9.44 17.02 -17.17
CA ARG A 194 9.37 18.39 -16.66
C ARG A 194 10.66 19.18 -16.84
N GLY A 195 11.70 18.55 -17.37
CA GLY A 195 12.98 19.20 -17.71
C GLY A 195 13.80 19.63 -16.49
N MET A 196 13.58 19.01 -15.32
CA MET A 196 14.26 19.36 -14.06
C MET A 196 15.76 19.05 -14.10
N GLU A 197 16.55 19.70 -13.23
CA GLU A 197 18.02 19.56 -13.26
C GLU A 197 18.47 18.11 -13.04
N TYR A 198 17.78 17.40 -12.15
CA TYR A 198 18.06 16.01 -11.83
C TYR A 198 16.83 15.12 -12.01
N VAL A 199 17.07 13.87 -12.40
CA VAL A 199 16.04 12.82 -12.44
C VAL A 199 16.55 11.60 -11.66
N ILE A 200 15.77 11.10 -10.70
CA ILE A 200 16.03 9.82 -10.02
C ILE A 200 14.95 8.83 -10.44
N LEU A 201 15.35 7.66 -10.93
CA LEU A 201 14.42 6.58 -11.25
C LEU A 201 15.02 5.19 -11.01
N SER A 202 14.16 4.20 -10.75
CA SER A 202 14.55 2.79 -10.86
C SER A 202 14.27 2.24 -12.27
N THR A 203 15.06 1.26 -12.70
CA THR A 203 14.85 0.45 -13.92
C THR A 203 14.67 -1.04 -13.61
N LYS A 204 14.44 -1.38 -12.34
CA LYS A 204 14.15 -2.76 -11.88
C LYS A 204 12.81 -2.90 -11.18
N GLU A 205 12.37 -1.86 -10.48
CA GLU A 205 11.13 -1.87 -9.71
C GLU A 205 10.16 -0.83 -10.27
N ARG A 206 8.88 -1.21 -10.40
CA ARG A 206 7.83 -0.31 -10.87
C ARG A 206 7.52 0.69 -9.76
N ALA A 207 7.54 1.97 -10.10
CA ALA A 207 7.05 3.04 -9.27
C ALA A 207 5.82 3.69 -9.93
N PHE A 208 4.80 3.99 -9.10
CA PHE A 208 3.70 4.84 -9.53
C PHE A 208 4.24 6.18 -10.06
N PRO A 209 3.72 6.73 -11.18
CA PRO A 209 2.53 6.31 -11.93
C PRO A 209 2.78 5.42 -13.15
N PHE A 210 4.00 4.95 -13.37
CA PHE A 210 4.31 4.08 -14.51
C PHE A 210 3.54 2.75 -14.42
N GLN A 211 3.16 2.21 -15.57
CA GLN A 211 2.43 0.93 -15.63
C GLN A 211 3.38 -0.25 -15.46
N ASP A 212 4.61 -0.12 -15.97
CA ASP A 212 5.64 -1.14 -15.90
C ASP A 212 7.05 -0.53 -15.88
N VAL A 213 8.04 -1.41 -15.66
CA VAL A 213 9.45 -1.05 -15.60
C VAL A 213 10.01 -0.65 -16.98
N GLU A 214 9.43 -1.15 -18.07
CA GLU A 214 9.87 -0.82 -19.42
C GLU A 214 9.51 0.63 -19.79
N GLU A 215 8.40 1.16 -19.29
CA GLU A 215 8.04 2.57 -19.40
C GLU A 215 9.05 3.48 -18.69
N GLN A 216 9.51 3.08 -17.50
CA GLN A 216 10.58 3.78 -16.78
C GLN A 216 11.92 3.74 -17.53
N LYS A 217 12.27 2.59 -18.14
CA LYS A 217 13.47 2.46 -18.97
C LYS A 217 13.41 3.37 -20.20
N ARG A 218 12.29 3.35 -20.95
CA ARG A 218 12.05 4.26 -22.08
C ARG A 218 12.15 5.72 -21.67
N ARG A 219 11.62 6.07 -20.48
CA ARG A 219 11.75 7.42 -19.92
C ARG A 219 13.22 7.81 -19.71
N ALA A 220 14.05 6.94 -19.15
CA ALA A 220 15.49 7.20 -19.01
C ALA A 220 16.23 7.30 -20.35
N GLU A 221 15.87 6.47 -21.33
CA GLU A 221 16.44 6.51 -22.69
C GLU A 221 16.15 7.87 -23.35
N ILE A 222 14.87 8.29 -23.37
CA ILE A 222 14.44 9.59 -23.90
C ILE A 222 15.22 10.73 -23.23
N LEU A 223 15.36 10.72 -21.91
CA LEU A 223 16.11 11.77 -21.21
C LEU A 223 17.58 11.80 -21.63
N THR A 224 18.21 10.64 -21.75
CA THR A 224 19.64 10.53 -22.08
C THR A 224 19.92 10.97 -23.51
N GLU A 225 19.02 10.67 -24.44
CA GLU A 225 19.05 11.16 -25.83
C GLU A 225 18.86 12.69 -25.90
N HIS A 226 18.08 13.25 -24.98
CA HIS A 226 17.68 14.66 -24.98
C HIS A 226 18.37 15.48 -23.88
N GLY A 227 19.68 15.26 -23.71
CA GLY A 227 20.52 16.19 -22.95
C GLY A 227 20.71 15.86 -21.48
N TYR A 228 20.34 14.65 -21.04
CA TYR A 228 20.72 14.13 -19.73
C TYR A 228 21.93 13.21 -19.81
N ARG A 229 22.66 13.11 -18.70
CA ARG A 229 23.74 12.15 -18.50
C ARG A 229 23.58 11.47 -17.15
N THR A 230 23.86 10.18 -17.10
CA THR A 230 23.94 9.43 -15.85
C THR A 230 25.15 9.88 -15.05
N ILE A 231 24.92 10.44 -13.87
CA ILE A 231 25.98 10.86 -12.94
C ILE A 231 26.19 9.85 -11.82
N TRP A 232 25.22 8.96 -11.60
CA TRP A 232 25.29 7.90 -10.61
C TRP A 232 24.38 6.73 -11.01
N SER A 233 24.81 5.51 -10.71
CA SER A 233 24.04 4.28 -10.91
C SER A 233 24.45 3.21 -9.91
N GLU A 234 23.49 2.57 -9.25
CA GLU A 234 23.70 1.41 -8.38
C GLU A 234 22.43 0.56 -8.34
N ASP A 235 22.55 -0.75 -8.43
CA ASP A 235 21.43 -1.70 -8.32
C ASP A 235 20.20 -1.42 -9.22
N GLY A 236 20.41 -0.76 -10.36
CA GLY A 236 19.32 -0.39 -11.27
C GLY A 236 18.56 0.86 -10.85
N VAL A 237 19.10 1.66 -9.93
CA VAL A 237 18.68 3.04 -9.68
C VAL A 237 19.63 3.97 -10.42
N LEU A 238 19.08 4.94 -11.13
CA LEU A 238 19.81 5.94 -11.91
C LEU A 238 19.60 7.33 -11.33
N VAL A 239 20.66 8.13 -11.29
CA VAL A 239 20.57 9.59 -11.17
C VAL A 239 21.06 10.20 -12.48
N LEU A 240 20.16 10.89 -13.16
CA LEU A 240 20.44 11.62 -14.37
C LEU A 240 20.56 13.10 -14.05
N ARG A 241 21.49 13.80 -14.70
CA ARG A 241 21.64 15.25 -14.64
C ARG A 241 21.47 15.85 -16.03
N ARG A 242 20.71 16.94 -16.12
CA ARG A 242 20.58 17.71 -17.35
C ARG A 242 21.89 18.45 -17.63
N VAL A 243 22.51 18.18 -18.78
CA VAL A 243 23.79 18.78 -19.22
C VAL A 243 23.63 19.67 -20.46
N SER A 244 22.53 19.56 -21.19
CA SER A 244 22.20 20.46 -22.31
C SER A 244 20.73 20.87 -22.31
N LYS A 245 20.44 21.97 -23.01
CA LYS A 245 19.08 22.48 -23.23
C LYS A 245 18.41 21.84 -24.46
N THR A 246 18.81 20.62 -24.82
CA THR A 246 18.12 19.87 -25.87
C THR A 246 16.65 19.72 -25.47
N ALA A 247 15.73 20.00 -26.39
CA ALA A 247 14.30 19.91 -26.13
C ALA A 247 13.91 18.44 -25.90
N ILE A 248 13.14 18.15 -24.86
CA ILE A 248 12.68 16.81 -24.57
C ILE A 248 11.28 16.63 -25.17
N PRO A 249 11.01 15.56 -25.93
CA PRO A 249 9.68 15.30 -26.47
C PRO A 249 8.62 15.24 -25.36
N GLY A 250 7.56 16.03 -25.51
CA GLY A 250 6.45 16.06 -24.55
C GLY A 250 6.76 16.77 -23.22
N GLU A 251 7.85 17.55 -23.14
CA GLU A 251 8.17 18.35 -21.95
C GLU A 251 7.03 19.31 -21.61
N ALA A 252 6.44 19.16 -20.43
CA ALA A 252 5.39 20.03 -19.94
C ALA A 252 5.41 20.09 -18.40
N VAL A 253 5.16 21.30 -17.88
CA VAL A 253 4.96 21.52 -16.44
C VAL A 253 3.46 21.56 -16.17
N PRO A 254 2.93 20.78 -15.21
CA PRO A 254 1.51 20.82 -14.87
C PRO A 254 1.04 22.23 -14.52
N ASP A 255 -0.09 22.62 -15.08
CA ASP A 255 -0.78 23.88 -14.82
C ASP A 255 -2.07 23.66 -14.00
N ARG A 256 -2.87 24.71 -13.81
CA ARG A 256 -4.12 24.65 -13.04
C ARG A 256 -5.21 23.79 -13.71
N ASN A 257 -5.08 23.50 -15.00
CA ASN A 257 -6.04 22.74 -15.79
C ASN A 257 -5.59 21.29 -16.00
N SER A 258 -4.42 20.92 -15.46
CA SER A 258 -3.85 19.58 -15.61
C SER A 258 -4.61 18.57 -14.75
N THR A 259 -4.93 17.42 -15.35
CA THR A 259 -5.61 16.31 -14.69
C THR A 259 -4.58 15.43 -13.96
N PRO A 260 -4.75 15.15 -12.65
CA PRO A 260 -3.86 14.25 -11.94
C PRO A 260 -3.91 12.83 -12.52
N VAL A 261 -2.76 12.16 -12.61
CA VAL A 261 -2.71 10.77 -13.08
C VAL A 261 -3.33 9.85 -12.03
N LYS A 262 -4.46 9.22 -12.37
CA LYS A 262 -5.13 8.27 -11.48
C LYS A 262 -4.31 6.98 -11.37
N GLU A 263 -4.15 6.48 -10.15
CA GLU A 263 -3.54 5.17 -9.93
C GLU A 263 -4.41 4.06 -10.51
N VAL A 264 -3.80 3.29 -11.41
CA VAL A 264 -4.31 2.02 -11.88
C VAL A 264 -3.46 0.94 -11.23
N ALA A 265 -4.06 0.21 -10.30
CA ALA A 265 -3.40 -0.91 -9.66
C ALA A 265 -3.21 -2.04 -10.70
N PRO A 266 -2.00 -2.63 -10.80
CA PRO A 266 -1.77 -3.75 -11.69
C PRO A 266 -2.73 -4.92 -11.44
N PRO A 267 -3.05 -5.75 -12.45
CA PRO A 267 -4.04 -6.83 -12.32
C PRO A 267 -3.73 -7.90 -11.26
N TYR A 268 -2.47 -7.99 -10.83
CA TYR A 268 -2.02 -8.91 -9.78
C TYR A 268 -2.23 -8.38 -8.36
N VAL A 269 -2.38 -7.06 -8.19
CA VAL A 269 -2.58 -6.44 -6.88
C VAL A 269 -3.92 -6.90 -6.30
N GLY A 270 -3.93 -7.28 -5.02
CA GLY A 270 -5.13 -7.77 -4.34
C GLY A 270 -5.45 -9.25 -4.60
N ARG A 271 -4.69 -9.97 -5.45
CA ARG A 271 -4.82 -11.44 -5.63
C ARG A 271 -4.13 -12.25 -4.51
N SER A 272 -3.14 -11.65 -3.85
CA SER A 272 -2.45 -12.24 -2.71
C SER A 272 -2.60 -11.33 -1.50
N LEU A 273 -2.80 -11.92 -0.33
CA LEU A 273 -2.86 -11.14 0.90
C LEU A 273 -1.49 -10.57 1.29
N PHE A 274 -0.40 -11.26 0.96
CA PHE A 274 0.96 -10.90 1.42
C PHE A 274 1.90 -10.43 0.32
N LYS A 275 1.44 -10.43 -0.94
CA LYS A 275 2.14 -9.83 -2.08
C LYS A 275 1.34 -8.64 -2.59
N GLY A 276 2.02 -7.52 -2.77
CA GLY A 276 1.47 -6.25 -3.25
C GLY A 276 1.97 -5.88 -4.62
#